data_AF-A0A350BDQ4-F1
#
_entry.id   AF-A0A350BDQ4-F1
#
_cell.length_a   1.000
_cell.length_b   1.000
_cell.length_c   1.000
_cell.angle_alpha   90.00
_cell.angle_beta   90.00
_cell.angle_gamma   90.00
#
_symmetry.space_group_name_H-M   'P 1'
#
loop_
_entity.id
_entity.type
_entity.pdbx_description
1 polymer ?
#
loop_
_entity_poly.entity_id
_entity_poly.type
_entity_poly.pdbx_seq_one_letter_code
_entity_poly.pdbx_strand_id
1 'polypeptide(L)'
;MENKINYHKEALKIIEGLKGRKPRLLAHVCCGPCSTYPLKFLHDHFDVTVIFHNSNIYPEREYVRRYQVLEEFVSRFNIDFSADVKIVKTAYENDEFNKHLAPFG
;
A
#
# COMPACT_ATOMS: atom_id res chain seq x y z
N MET A 1 -3.21 -35.10 3.94
CA MET A 1 -2.81 -33.80 3.34
C MET A 1 -3.67 -32.74 3.97
N GLU A 2 -3.08 -31.79 4.67
CA GLU A 2 -3.79 -30.62 5.19
C GLU A 2 -4.51 -29.88 4.05
N ASN A 3 -5.77 -29.53 4.26
CA ASN A 3 -6.54 -28.72 3.32
C ASN A 3 -5.91 -27.33 3.25
N LYS A 4 -5.10 -27.08 2.22
CA LYS A 4 -4.45 -25.80 2.00
C LYS A 4 -5.52 -24.74 1.69
N ILE A 5 -5.69 -23.78 2.59
CA ILE A 5 -6.66 -22.69 2.42
C ILE A 5 -6.26 -21.84 1.20
N ASN A 6 -7.23 -21.58 0.33
CA ASN A 6 -7.05 -20.66 -0.80
C ASN A 6 -7.53 -19.25 -0.39
N TYR A 7 -6.58 -18.41 0.03
CA TYR A 7 -6.88 -17.05 0.52
C TYR A 7 -7.49 -16.12 -0.53
N HIS A 8 -7.27 -16.36 -1.82
CA HIS A 8 -7.92 -15.59 -2.87
C HIS A 8 -9.43 -15.87 -2.89
N LYS A 9 -9.83 -17.14 -2.79
CA LYS A 9 -11.26 -17.51 -2.68
C LYS A 9 -11.89 -16.96 -1.41
N GLU A 10 -11.18 -17.00 -0.29
CA GLU A 10 -11.70 -16.41 0.97
C GLU A 10 -11.85 -14.89 0.86
N ALA A 11 -10.91 -14.18 0.20
CA ALA A 11 -11.03 -12.75 -0.05
C ALA A 11 -12.25 -12.41 -0.93
N LEU A 12 -12.53 -13.20 -1.98
CA LEU A 12 -13.70 -13.00 -2.83
C LEU A 12 -15.02 -13.16 -2.06
N LYS A 13 -15.11 -14.12 -1.12
CA LYS A 13 -16.28 -14.28 -0.25
C LYS A 13 -16.49 -13.05 0.66
N ILE A 14 -15.40 -12.50 1.20
CA ILE A 14 -15.46 -11.28 2.02
C ILE A 14 -15.98 -10.10 1.16
N ILE A 15 -15.46 -9.96 -0.07
CA ILE A 15 -15.89 -8.93 -1.03
C ILE A 15 -17.37 -9.09 -1.39
N GLU A 16 -17.85 -10.30 -1.65
CA GLU A 16 -19.26 -10.58 -1.92
C GLU A 16 -20.15 -10.14 -0.74
N GLY A 17 -19.69 -10.37 0.49
CA GLY A 17 -20.35 -9.92 1.72
C GLY A 17 -20.47 -8.39 1.88
N LEU A 18 -19.75 -7.60 1.08
CA LEU A 18 -19.88 -6.15 1.09
C LEU A 18 -21.23 -5.70 0.48
N LYS A 19 -21.91 -6.55 -0.30
CA LYS A 19 -23.23 -6.28 -0.90
C LYS A 19 -23.29 -4.95 -1.67
N GLY A 20 -22.26 -4.67 -2.47
CA GLY A 20 -22.14 -3.45 -3.27
C GLY A 20 -21.71 -2.20 -2.48
N ARG A 21 -21.49 -2.30 -1.16
CA ARG A 21 -20.84 -1.22 -0.39
C ARG A 21 -19.37 -1.14 -0.77
N LYS A 22 -18.82 0.08 -0.75
CA LYS A 22 -17.41 0.37 -1.04
C LYS A 22 -16.74 0.95 0.21
N PRO A 23 -16.34 0.13 1.21
CA PRO A 23 -15.79 0.66 2.45
C PRO A 23 -14.40 1.26 2.23
N ARG A 24 -14.01 2.15 3.14
CA ARG A 24 -12.67 2.78 3.13
C ARG A 24 -11.61 1.76 3.52
N LEU A 25 -10.50 1.74 2.78
CA LEU A 25 -9.36 0.87 3.04
C LEU A 25 -8.06 1.68 3.02
N LEU A 26 -7.28 1.59 4.11
CA LEU A 26 -5.94 2.15 4.18
C LEU A 26 -4.91 1.05 3.91
N ALA A 27 -4.19 1.15 2.80
CA ALA A 27 -3.20 0.17 2.37
C ALA A 27 -1.78 0.72 2.58
N HIS A 28 -0.99 0.05 3.43
CA HIS A 28 0.40 0.41 3.65
C HIS A 28 1.29 -0.06 2.51
N VAL A 29 2.11 0.86 1.99
CA VAL A 29 3.12 0.59 0.97
C VAL A 29 4.46 1.19 1.35
N CYS A 30 5.53 0.51 0.96
CA CYS A 30 6.88 1.06 1.03
C CYS A 30 7.43 1.44 -0.36
N CYS A 31 6.70 1.13 -1.45
CA CYS A 31 7.13 1.34 -2.84
C CYS A 31 5.98 1.29 -3.85
N GLY A 32 6.13 1.94 -5.02
CA GLY A 32 5.16 1.86 -6.13
C GLY A 32 4.82 0.44 -6.62
N PRO A 33 5.81 -0.46 -6.84
CA PRO A 33 5.55 -1.85 -7.21
C PRO A 33 4.71 -2.64 -6.21
N CYS A 34 4.85 -2.30 -4.92
CA CYS A 34 4.17 -2.94 -3.80
C CYS A 34 2.64 -2.76 -3.87
N SER A 35 2.17 -1.70 -4.54
CA SER A 35 0.74 -1.43 -4.75
C SER A 35 0.16 -1.98 -6.05
N THR A 36 0.95 -2.46 -7.01
CA THR A 36 0.45 -2.72 -8.40
C THR A 36 -0.76 -3.67 -8.46
N TYR A 37 -0.57 -4.96 -8.18
CA TYR A 37 -1.67 -5.93 -8.18
C TYR A 37 -2.69 -5.69 -7.04
N PRO A 38 -2.27 -5.42 -5.78
CA PRO A 38 -3.23 -5.17 -4.71
C PRO A 38 -4.16 -3.99 -5.01
N LEU A 39 -3.63 -2.88 -5.51
CA LEU A 39 -4.45 -1.71 -5.83
C LEU A 39 -5.40 -2.01 -6.99
N LYS A 40 -4.92 -2.70 -8.03
CA LYS A 40 -5.75 -3.17 -9.15
C LYS A 40 -6.89 -4.10 -8.70
N PHE A 41 -6.64 -4.97 -7.73
CA PHE A 41 -7.66 -5.87 -7.21
C PHE A 41 -8.64 -5.16 -6.26
N LEU A 42 -8.15 -4.23 -5.44
CA LEU A 42 -8.93 -3.63 -4.36
C LEU A 42 -9.73 -2.38 -4.78
N HIS A 43 -9.30 -1.62 -5.79
CA HIS A 43 -9.94 -0.34 -6.13
C HIS A 43 -11.39 -0.48 -6.62
N ASP A 44 -11.78 -1.65 -7.15
CA ASP A 44 -13.15 -1.93 -7.57
C ASP A 44 -14.07 -2.18 -6.38
N HIS A 45 -13.51 -2.59 -5.24
CA HIS A 45 -14.25 -3.05 -4.08
C HIS A 45 -14.15 -2.11 -2.87
N PHE A 46 -13.16 -1.21 -2.85
CA PHE A 46 -12.85 -0.34 -1.72
C PHE A 46 -12.56 1.10 -2.16
N ASP A 47 -12.81 2.05 -1.26
CA ASP A 47 -12.30 3.41 -1.35
C ASP A 47 -10.88 3.44 -0.79
N VAL A 48 -9.90 3.24 -1.67
CA VAL A 48 -8.52 2.98 -1.27
C VAL A 48 -7.76 4.27 -1.02
N THR A 49 -7.13 4.35 0.15
CA THR A 49 -6.07 5.30 0.46
C THR A 49 -4.78 4.53 0.68
N VAL A 50 -3.69 4.96 0.06
CA VAL A 50 -2.37 4.37 0.19
C VAL A 50 -1.58 5.17 1.21
N ILE A 51 -1.00 4.51 2.22
CA ILE A 51 -0.07 5.14 3.17
C ILE A 51 1.37 4.78 2.80
N PHE A 52 2.19 5.81 2.52
CA PHE A 52 3.62 5.68 2.33
C PHE A 52 4.34 5.92 3.66
N HIS A 53 4.91 4.86 4.22
CA HIS A 53 5.63 4.89 5.49
C HIS A 53 6.77 3.87 5.49
N ASN A 54 8.02 4.33 5.58
CA ASN A 54 9.16 3.47 5.86
C ASN A 54 10.40 4.31 6.21
N SER A 55 10.63 4.57 7.50
CA SER A 55 11.82 5.31 7.97
C SER A 55 13.12 4.51 7.87
N ASN A 56 13.07 3.22 7.57
CA ASN A 56 14.26 2.38 7.37
C ASN A 56 14.89 2.55 5.97
N ILE A 57 14.22 3.25 5.04
CA ILE A 57 14.79 3.45 3.70
C ILE A 57 15.96 4.43 3.82
N TYR A 58 17.17 3.95 3.52
CA TYR A 58 18.38 4.75 3.50
C TYR A 58 19.15 4.50 2.19
N PRO A 59 19.86 5.49 1.63
CA PRO A 59 19.90 6.90 2.03
C PRO A 59 18.59 7.65 1.74
N GLU A 60 18.39 8.84 2.33
CA GLU A 60 17.18 9.67 2.15
C GLU A 60 16.77 9.84 0.68
N ARG A 61 17.75 9.99 -0.23
CA ARG A 61 17.51 10.07 -1.68
C ARG A 61 16.69 8.88 -2.22
N GLU A 62 16.85 7.68 -1.67
CA GLU A 62 16.08 6.50 -2.06
C GLU A 62 14.64 6.59 -1.53
N TYR A 63 14.44 7.10 -0.31
CA TYR A 63 13.09 7.35 0.23
C TYR A 63 12.32 8.33 -0.66
N VAL A 64 12.97 9.44 -1.04
CA VAL A 64 12.40 10.46 -1.93
C VAL A 64 12.08 9.86 -3.30
N ARG A 65 13.02 9.11 -3.89
CA ARG A 65 12.81 8.45 -5.19
C ARG A 65 11.63 7.47 -5.15
N ARG A 66 11.53 6.62 -4.13
CA ARG A 66 10.44 5.65 -4.01
C ARG A 66 9.08 6.32 -3.83
N TYR A 67 9.03 7.45 -3.13
CA TYR A 67 7.82 8.25 -3.00
C TYR A 67 7.39 8.86 -4.35
N GLN A 68 8.31 9.46 -5.10
CA GLN A 68 8.03 10.02 -6.42
C GLN A 68 7.47 8.97 -7.39
N VAL A 69 8.10 7.79 -7.43
CA VAL A 69 7.61 6.66 -8.25
C VAL A 69 6.21 6.20 -7.82
N LEU A 70 5.90 6.23 -6.52
CA LEU A 70 4.55 5.92 -6.03
C LEU A 70 3.53 6.99 -6.46
N GLU A 71 3.86 8.27 -6.35
CA GLU A 71 2.99 9.37 -6.80
C GLU A 71 2.69 9.27 -8.31
N GLU A 72 3.72 9.07 -9.13
CA GLU A 72 3.57 8.88 -10.57
C GLU A 72 2.70 7.65 -10.89
N PHE A 73 2.94 6.53 -10.20
CA PHE A 73 2.15 5.32 -10.36
C PHE A 73 0.68 5.55 -10.01
N VAL A 74 0.36 6.14 -8.87
CA VAL A 74 -1.02 6.37 -8.43
C VAL A 74 -1.72 7.38 -9.34
N SER A 75 -1.03 8.44 -9.75
CA SER A 75 -1.56 9.42 -10.72
C SER A 75 -1.97 8.74 -12.02
N ARG A 76 -1.07 7.94 -12.59
CA ARG A 76 -1.35 7.19 -13.81
C ARG A 76 -2.43 6.13 -13.62
N PHE A 77 -2.43 5.43 -12.49
CA PHE A 77 -3.44 4.44 -12.15
C PHE A 77 -4.85 5.06 -12.09
N ASN A 78 -4.99 6.23 -11.46
CA ASN A 78 -6.28 6.92 -11.39
C ASN A 78 -6.80 7.32 -12.78
N ILE A 79 -5.90 7.68 -13.71
CA ILE A 79 -6.26 7.95 -15.11
C ILE A 79 -6.66 6.66 -15.83
N ASP A 80 -5.79 5.65 -15.81
CA ASP A 80 -5.95 4.41 -16.58
C ASP A 80 -7.19 3.61 -16.13
N PHE A 81 -7.55 3.67 -14.85
CA PHE A 81 -8.65 2.90 -14.26
C PHE A 81 -9.85 3.76 -13.81
N SER A 82 -9.85 5.07 -14.09
CA SER A 82 -10.89 6.00 -13.61
C SER A 82 -11.14 5.88 -12.10
N ALA A 83 -10.08 5.78 -11.32
CA ALA A 83 -10.11 5.57 -9.87
C ALA A 83 -9.83 6.86 -9.08
N ASP A 84 -10.15 6.88 -7.79
CA ASP A 84 -9.83 7.97 -6.84
C ASP A 84 -8.96 7.44 -5.68
N VAL A 85 -7.79 6.91 -6.02
CA VAL A 85 -6.83 6.45 -5.02
C VAL A 85 -6.06 7.65 -4.46
N LYS A 86 -6.04 7.77 -3.14
CA LYS A 86 -5.37 8.86 -2.41
C LYS A 86 -4.05 8.39 -1.82
N ILE A 87 -3.08 9.29 -1.68
CA ILE A 87 -1.82 9.00 -0.98
C ILE A 87 -1.75 9.81 0.31
N VAL A 88 -1.37 9.14 1.40
CA VAL A 88 -0.97 9.75 2.67
C VAL A 88 0.50 9.45 2.88
N LYS A 89 1.33 10.49 2.98
CA LYS A 89 2.75 10.37 3.32
C LYS A 89 2.93 10.64 4.82
N THR A 90 3.74 9.82 5.47
CA THR A 90 4.17 10.03 6.86
C THR A 90 5.56 10.64 6.93
N ALA A 91 5.95 11.16 8.10
CA ALA A 91 7.28 11.71 8.31
C ALA A 91 8.38 10.65 8.08
N TYR A 92 9.52 11.11 7.56
CA TYR A 92 10.73 10.30 7.42
C TYR A 92 11.62 10.55 8.63
N GLU A 93 11.70 9.56 9.52
CA GLU A 93 12.37 9.68 10.83
C GLU A 93 13.48 8.61 10.95
N ASN A 94 14.46 8.64 10.05
CA ASN A 94 15.53 7.63 10.00
C ASN A 94 16.39 7.62 11.27
N ASP A 95 16.72 8.79 11.81
CA ASP A 95 17.54 8.90 13.03
C ASP A 95 16.85 8.25 14.24
N GLU A 96 15.57 8.54 14.44
CA GLU A 96 14.77 7.90 15.50
C GLU A 96 14.65 6.40 15.27
N PHE A 97 14.40 5.97 14.03
CA PHE A 97 14.36 4.55 13.69
C PHE A 97 15.68 3.84 14.05
N ASN A 98 16.83 4.45 13.74
CA ASN A 98 18.15 3.90 14.05
C ASN A 98 18.43 3.84 15.56
N LYS A 99 17.95 4.81 16.36
CA LYS A 99 18.06 4.75 17.84
C LYS A 99 17.40 3.49 18.41
N HIS A 100 16.27 3.06 17.85
CA HIS A 100 15.59 1.83 18.25
C HIS A 100 16.35 0.55 17.86
N LEU A 101 17.20 0.62 16.83
CA LEU A 101 18.04 -0.50 16.39
C LEU A 101 19.38 -0.59 17.12
N ALA A 102 19.84 0.50 17.74
CA ALA A 102 21.12 0.56 18.45
C ALA A 102 21.37 -0.58 19.47
N PRO A 103 20.36 -1.10 20.20
CA PRO A 103 20.57 -2.24 21.12
C PRO A 103 20.86 -3.58 20.43
N PHE A 104 20.69 -3.69 19.11
CA PHE A 104 20.78 -4.94 18.34
C PHE A 104 21.91 -4.94 17.30
N GLY A 105 22.71 -3.87 17.23
CA GLY A 105 23.81 -3.68 16.27
C GLY A 105 25.19 -4.00 16.83
#